data_AF-A0A955IA05-F1
#
_entry.id   AF-A0A955IA05-F1
#
_cell.length_a   1.000
_cell.length_b   1.000
_cell.length_c   1.000
_cell.angle_alpha   90.00
_cell.angle_beta   90.00
_cell.angle_gamma   90.00
#
_symmetry.space_group_name_H-M   'P 1'
#
loop_
_entity.id
_entity.type
_entity.pdbx_description
1 polymer ?
#
loop_
_entity_poly.entity_id
_entity_poly.type
_entity_poly.pdbx_seq_one_letter_code
_entity_poly.pdbx_strand_id
1 'polypeptide(L)'
;MVIHSLSFFTEEFPNAEIISFDNNRRQIREFETQVVDVTGRKPRHMDVSNTDALSGILDRHQVELAFMSNIPDYLEPEIAEDTVGVLVEYEVPWIMASHMRNGSRQRGYKPEGLQSFVDTLREEGYKIKRATDSSGRYDISDYYLAILE
;
A
#
# COMPACT_ATOMS: atom_id res chain seq x y z
N MET A 1 11.78 -18.86 -11.69
CA MET A 1 10.32 -18.77 -11.56
C MET A 1 10.04 -17.44 -10.90
N VAL A 2 9.59 -16.44 -11.67
CA VAL A 2 9.28 -15.10 -11.17
C VAL A 2 7.94 -15.24 -10.47
N ILE A 3 7.89 -15.04 -9.16
CA ILE A 3 6.61 -14.79 -8.49
C ILE A 3 6.15 -13.47 -9.08
N HIS A 4 5.19 -13.52 -10.01
CA HIS A 4 4.42 -12.35 -10.38
C HIS A 4 3.66 -11.94 -9.12
N SER A 5 4.23 -11.03 -8.33
CA SER A 5 3.61 -10.38 -7.16
C SER A 5 2.26 -9.74 -7.48
N LEU A 6 1.86 -9.72 -8.76
CA LEU A 6 0.70 -9.05 -9.32
C LEU A 6 -0.27 -10.00 -10.04
N SER A 7 -0.23 -11.32 -9.80
CA SER A 7 -1.38 -12.19 -10.15
C SER A 7 -2.68 -11.82 -9.40
N PHE A 8 -2.67 -10.73 -8.63
CA PHE A 8 -3.80 -10.14 -7.92
C PHE A 8 -4.60 -9.13 -8.75
N PHE A 9 -3.99 -8.48 -9.74
CA PHE A 9 -4.65 -7.43 -10.52
C PHE A 9 -5.20 -8.05 -11.81
N THR A 10 -6.38 -8.63 -11.72
CA THR A 10 -7.15 -9.07 -12.90
C THR A 10 -8.00 -7.95 -13.49
N GLU A 11 -8.06 -6.80 -12.83
CA GLU A 11 -8.96 -5.69 -13.16
C GLU A 11 -8.19 -4.52 -13.80
N GLU A 12 -8.80 -3.93 -14.82
CA GLU A 12 -8.29 -2.72 -15.48
C GLU A 12 -8.82 -1.49 -14.71
N PHE A 13 -7.96 -0.52 -14.40
CA PHE A 13 -8.32 0.73 -13.71
C PHE A 13 -8.26 1.95 -14.66
N PRO A 14 -9.04 1.96 -15.76
CA PRO A 14 -8.79 2.86 -16.88
C PRO A 14 -9.18 4.32 -16.61
N ASN A 15 -9.80 4.64 -15.47
CA ASN A 15 -10.25 5.99 -15.12
C ASN A 15 -9.80 6.48 -13.74
N ALA A 16 -9.39 5.59 -12.83
CA ALA A 16 -9.02 5.98 -11.48
C ALA A 16 -7.55 6.38 -11.31
N GLU A 17 -7.31 7.24 -10.33
CA GLU A 17 -5.97 7.57 -9.88
C GLU A 17 -5.41 6.40 -9.05
N ILE A 18 -4.11 6.14 -9.18
CA ILE A 18 -3.39 5.18 -8.34
C ILE A 18 -2.41 5.98 -7.51
N ILE A 19 -2.45 5.82 -6.19
CA ILE A 19 -1.53 6.51 -5.28
C ILE A 19 -0.48 5.54 -4.76
N SER A 20 0.77 6.00 -4.72
CA SER A 20 1.92 5.22 -4.25
C SER A 20 2.62 5.96 -3.11
N PHE A 21 2.84 5.27 -2.01
CA PHE A 21 3.51 5.79 -0.83
C PHE A 21 4.79 5.00 -0.58
N ASP A 22 5.92 5.68 -0.52
CA ASP A 22 7.22 5.05 -0.28
C ASP A 22 8.27 6.14 0.01
N ASN A 23 9.28 5.83 0.82
CA ASN A 23 10.42 6.72 1.07
C ASN A 23 11.70 6.25 0.35
N ASN A 24 11.65 5.11 -0.34
CA ASN A 24 12.75 4.48 -1.04
C ASN A 24 12.61 4.60 -2.56
N ARG A 25 13.39 5.51 -3.16
CA ARG A 25 13.42 5.77 -4.62
C ARG A 25 13.60 4.54 -5.51
N ARG A 26 14.23 3.47 -5.02
CA ARG A 26 14.41 2.24 -5.80
C ARG A 26 13.11 1.44 -5.85
N GLN A 27 12.51 1.20 -4.68
CA GLN A 27 11.23 0.47 -4.55
C GLN A 27 10.10 1.22 -5.27
N ILE A 28 10.07 2.55 -5.18
CA ILE A 28 9.16 3.42 -5.95
C ILE A 28 9.20 3.09 -7.44
N ARG A 29 10.38 3.15 -8.06
CA ARG A 29 10.48 2.98 -9.52
C ARG A 29 10.06 1.59 -9.97
N GLU A 30 10.36 0.58 -9.18
CA GLU A 30 10.04 -0.80 -9.51
C GLU A 30 8.53 -1.06 -9.35
N PHE A 31 7.91 -0.50 -8.31
CA PHE A 31 6.44 -0.48 -8.18
C PHE A 31 5.77 0.33 -9.29
N GLU A 32 6.26 1.54 -9.58
CA GLU A 32 5.72 2.39 -10.65
C GLU A 32 5.77 1.66 -12.00
N THR A 33 6.89 1.00 -12.30
CA THR A 33 7.04 0.21 -13.54
C THR A 33 6.01 -0.90 -13.58
N GLN A 34 5.86 -1.63 -12.48
CA GLN A 34 4.88 -2.70 -12.34
C GLN A 34 3.42 -2.24 -12.51
N VAL A 35 3.05 -1.12 -11.89
CA VAL A 35 1.71 -0.52 -12.07
C VAL A 35 1.50 -0.08 -13.50
N VAL A 36 2.49 0.58 -14.11
CA VAL A 36 2.40 1.03 -15.50
C VAL A 36 2.24 -0.16 -16.44
N ASP A 37 2.98 -1.25 -16.22
CA ASP A 37 2.90 -2.46 -17.04
C ASP A 37 1.52 -3.12 -16.99
N VAL A 38 0.83 -3.05 -15.85
CA VAL A 38 -0.49 -3.66 -15.64
C VAL A 38 -1.63 -2.73 -16.07
N THR A 39 -1.52 -1.44 -15.77
CA THR A 39 -2.64 -0.49 -15.85
C THR A 39 -2.50 0.51 -17.00
N GLY A 40 -1.32 0.61 -17.61
CA GLY A 40 -0.98 1.66 -18.57
C GLY A 40 -0.92 3.06 -17.97
N ARG A 41 -1.08 3.21 -16.65
CA ARG A 41 -1.15 4.49 -15.94
C ARG A 41 0.01 4.64 -14.97
N LYS A 42 0.59 5.85 -14.94
CA LYS A 42 1.63 6.18 -13.98
C LYS A 42 0.99 6.58 -12.64
N PRO A 43 1.35 5.94 -11.52
CA PRO A 43 0.77 6.30 -10.23
C PRO A 43 1.31 7.67 -9.75
N ARG A 44 0.53 8.33 -8.89
CA ARG A 44 0.92 9.55 -8.19
C ARG A 44 1.67 9.18 -6.92
N HIS A 45 2.92 9.64 -6.82
CA HIS A 45 3.71 9.42 -5.62
C HIS A 45 3.36 10.43 -4.52
N MET A 46 3.27 9.95 -3.29
CA MET A 46 2.86 10.71 -2.11
C MET A 46 3.62 10.31 -0.86
N ASP A 47 3.73 11.25 0.08
CA ASP A 47 4.14 10.99 1.46
C ASP A 47 2.89 10.85 2.33
N VAL A 48 2.69 9.68 2.91
CA VAL A 48 1.50 9.33 3.72
C VAL A 48 1.64 9.65 5.20
N SER A 49 2.82 10.10 5.64
CA SER A 49 3.03 10.48 7.05
C SER A 49 2.25 11.75 7.46
N ASN A 50 1.59 12.39 6.51
CA ASN A 50 0.73 13.55 6.70
C ASN A 50 -0.70 13.23 6.21
N THR A 51 -1.56 12.81 7.13
CA THR A 51 -2.95 12.44 6.86
C THR A 51 -3.76 13.60 6.25
N ASP A 52 -3.50 14.86 6.62
CA ASP A 52 -4.15 16.02 5.99
C ASP A 52 -3.84 16.11 4.48
N ALA A 53 -2.62 15.75 4.09
CA ALA A 53 -2.22 15.71 2.68
C ALA A 53 -2.85 14.53 1.94
N LEU A 54 -3.09 13.42 2.63
CA LEU A 54 -3.82 12.26 2.11
C LEU A 54 -5.27 12.63 1.78
N SER A 55 -6.02 13.16 2.75
CA SER A 55 -7.43 13.56 2.57
C SER A 55 -7.57 14.55 1.42
N GLY A 56 -6.72 15.58 1.35
CA GLY A 56 -6.78 16.56 0.27
C GLY A 56 -6.52 15.98 -1.13
N ILE A 57 -5.88 14.81 -1.26
CA ILE A 57 -5.73 14.14 -2.56
C ILE A 57 -6.95 13.26 -2.85
N LEU A 58 -7.45 12.52 -1.87
CA LEU A 58 -8.66 11.72 -2.01
C LEU A 58 -9.89 12.60 -2.32
N ASP A 59 -9.96 13.83 -1.78
CA ASP A 59 -10.99 14.82 -2.11
C ASP A 59 -11.03 15.22 -3.60
N ARG A 60 -9.87 15.25 -4.25
CA ARG A 60 -9.70 15.81 -5.60
C ARG A 60 -9.69 14.74 -6.68
N HIS A 61 -9.49 13.48 -6.30
CA HIS A 61 -9.21 12.39 -7.20
C HIS A 61 -9.99 11.16 -6.78
N GLN A 62 -10.71 10.54 -7.72
CA GLN A 62 -11.23 9.20 -7.51
C GLN A 62 -10.05 8.22 -7.56
N VAL A 63 -9.57 7.78 -6.39
CA VAL A 63 -8.50 6.78 -6.33
C VAL A 63 -9.11 5.40 -6.10
N GLU A 64 -8.69 4.46 -6.92
CA GLU A 64 -9.20 3.08 -6.89
C GLU A 64 -8.20 2.12 -6.27
N LEU A 65 -6.90 2.48 -6.31
CA LEU A 65 -5.82 1.74 -5.69
C LEU A 65 -4.89 2.66 -4.89
N ALA A 66 -4.74 2.34 -3.61
CA ALA A 66 -3.71 2.89 -2.74
C ALA A 66 -2.62 1.85 -2.49
N PHE A 67 -1.38 2.12 -2.91
CA PHE A 67 -0.23 1.26 -2.64
C PHE A 67 0.73 1.86 -1.63
N MET A 68 0.86 1.22 -0.48
CA MET A 68 1.75 1.57 0.60
C MET A 68 2.96 0.64 0.63
N SER A 69 4.05 1.08 0.02
CA SER A 69 5.31 0.34 -0.01
C SER A 69 5.99 0.43 1.36
N ASN A 70 5.89 -0.62 2.18
CA ASN A 70 6.45 -0.77 3.52
C ASN A 70 6.22 0.39 4.51
N ILE A 71 5.52 1.45 4.13
CA ILE A 71 5.24 2.58 5.01
C ILE A 71 4.57 2.15 6.31
N PRO A 72 3.56 1.25 6.32
CA PRO A 72 2.96 0.81 7.58
C PRO A 72 3.96 0.22 8.55
N ASP A 73 5.06 -0.38 8.06
CA ASP A 73 6.16 -0.86 8.89
C ASP A 73 6.97 0.26 9.58
N TYR A 74 6.69 1.53 9.34
CA TYR A 74 7.40 2.66 9.96
C TYR A 74 6.45 3.61 10.69
N LEU A 75 5.15 3.35 10.68
CA LEU A 75 4.15 4.11 11.40
C LEU A 75 4.04 3.63 12.85
N GLU A 76 3.64 4.53 13.74
CA GLU A 76 3.06 4.10 15.03
C GLU A 76 1.68 3.48 14.78
N PRO A 77 1.21 2.53 15.62
CA PRO A 77 -0.09 1.89 15.46
C PRO A 77 -1.25 2.88 15.29
N GLU A 78 -1.29 3.95 16.08
CA GLU A 78 -2.37 4.94 16.03
C GLU A 78 -2.38 5.70 14.70
N ILE A 79 -1.19 6.01 14.15
CA ILE A 79 -1.07 6.67 12.84
C ILE A 79 -1.47 5.71 11.71
N ALA A 80 -1.17 4.42 11.87
CA ALA A 80 -1.60 3.40 10.92
C ALA A 80 -3.14 3.26 10.90
N GLU A 81 -3.77 3.24 12.08
CA GLU A 81 -5.23 3.24 12.25
C GLU A 81 -5.86 4.49 11.61
N ASP A 82 -5.36 5.69 11.93
CA ASP A 82 -5.84 6.94 11.33
C ASP A 82 -5.72 6.93 9.80
N THR A 83 -4.61 6.39 9.27
CA THR A 83 -4.41 6.26 7.81
C THR A 83 -5.45 5.35 7.19
N VAL A 84 -5.78 4.22 7.83
CA VAL A 84 -6.86 3.34 7.38
C VAL A 84 -8.20 4.09 7.42
N GLY A 85 -8.51 4.77 8.53
CA GLY A 85 -9.74 5.53 8.68
C GLY A 85 -9.97 6.51 7.53
N VAL A 86 -8.93 7.24 7.12
CA VAL A 86 -8.99 8.12 5.94
C VAL A 86 -9.23 7.32 4.65
N LEU A 87 -8.54 6.22 4.41
CA LEU A 87 -8.77 5.43 3.19
C LEU A 87 -10.19 4.83 3.13
N VAL A 88 -10.77 4.46 4.28
CA VAL A 88 -12.13 3.93 4.40
C VAL A 88 -13.19 5.02 4.21
N GLU A 89 -13.00 6.20 4.81
CA GLU A 89 -13.91 7.35 4.66
C GLU A 89 -14.12 7.73 3.19
N TYR A 90 -13.07 7.61 2.38
CA TYR A 90 -13.09 7.90 0.95
C TYR A 90 -13.41 6.68 0.07
N GLU A 91 -13.84 5.57 0.68
CA GLU A 91 -14.25 4.34 0.01
C GLU A 91 -13.19 3.81 -0.97
N VAL A 92 -11.90 3.89 -0.61
CA VAL A 92 -10.81 3.41 -1.48
C VAL A 92 -10.96 1.89 -1.65
N PRO A 93 -11.27 1.38 -2.86
CA PRO A 93 -11.71 -0.01 -2.98
C PRO A 93 -10.56 -1.02 -2.86
N TRP A 94 -9.37 -0.67 -3.34
CA TRP A 94 -8.20 -1.54 -3.27
C TRP A 94 -7.06 -0.86 -2.50
N ILE A 95 -6.55 -1.52 -1.47
CA ILE A 95 -5.42 -1.02 -0.67
C ILE A 95 -4.37 -2.12 -0.61
N MET A 96 -3.19 -1.86 -1.16
CA MET A 96 -2.07 -2.80 -1.18
C MET A 96 -0.95 -2.29 -0.28
N ALA A 97 -0.58 -3.07 0.74
CA ALA A 97 0.55 -2.78 1.60
C ALA A 97 1.65 -3.82 1.41
N SER A 98 2.91 -3.40 1.40
CA SER A 98 4.04 -4.33 1.45
C SER A 98 4.67 -4.35 2.84
N HIS A 99 5.36 -5.45 3.16
CA HIS A 99 5.94 -5.71 4.47
C HIS A 99 7.36 -6.25 4.36
N MET A 100 8.27 -5.72 5.16
CA MET A 100 9.63 -6.21 5.30
C MET A 100 9.79 -7.05 6.58
N ARG A 101 9.93 -8.39 6.52
CA ARG A 101 10.10 -9.20 7.75
C ARG A 101 11.32 -8.82 8.60
N ASN A 102 12.37 -8.34 7.95
CA ASN A 102 13.69 -8.08 8.56
C ASN A 102 14.10 -6.60 8.48
N GLY A 103 13.20 -5.68 8.85
CA GLY A 103 13.53 -4.25 8.92
C GLY A 103 14.43 -3.87 10.11
N SER A 104 15.12 -2.73 10.00
CA SER A 104 16.03 -2.23 11.04
C SER A 104 15.33 -1.26 11.99
N ARG A 105 15.20 -1.63 13.28
CA ARG A 105 14.63 -0.75 14.33
C ARG A 105 15.36 0.59 14.46
N GLN A 106 16.68 0.61 14.22
CA GLN A 106 17.49 1.84 14.24
C GLN A 106 17.10 2.84 13.13
N ARG A 107 16.41 2.36 12.08
CA ARG A 107 15.88 3.17 10.98
C ARG A 107 14.39 3.47 11.16
N GLY A 108 13.84 3.24 12.35
CA GLY A 108 12.43 3.51 12.65
C GLY A 108 11.46 2.39 12.29
N TYR A 109 11.95 1.19 11.93
CA TYR A 109 11.09 0.04 11.64
C TYR A 109 10.26 -0.39 12.87
N LYS A 110 8.97 -0.58 12.66
CA LYS A 110 7.86 -0.84 13.58
C LYS A 110 6.82 -1.73 12.88
N PRO A 111 7.05 -3.06 12.80
CA PRO A 111 6.07 -3.99 12.23
C PRO A 111 4.72 -3.97 12.95
N GLU A 112 4.67 -3.46 14.17
CA GLU A 112 3.42 -3.23 14.90
C GLU A 112 2.49 -2.26 14.15
N GLY A 113 3.04 -1.26 13.43
CA GLY A 113 2.26 -0.35 12.60
C GLY A 113 1.57 -1.07 11.44
N LEU A 114 2.26 -1.98 10.75
CA LEU A 114 1.63 -2.80 9.72
C LEU A 114 0.57 -3.74 10.31
N GLN A 115 0.86 -4.35 11.46
CA GLN A 115 -0.10 -5.24 12.11
C GLN A 115 -1.40 -4.48 12.41
N SER A 116 -1.31 -3.30 13.01
CA SER A 116 -2.48 -2.47 13.28
C SER A 116 -3.20 -2.04 11.99
N PHE A 117 -2.44 -1.62 10.97
CA PHE A 117 -2.99 -1.29 9.65
C PHE A 117 -3.84 -2.42 9.06
N VAL A 118 -3.33 -3.64 9.06
CA VAL A 118 -4.02 -4.81 8.47
C VAL A 118 -5.20 -5.25 9.32
N ASP A 119 -5.09 -5.17 10.65
CA ASP A 119 -6.19 -5.53 11.55
C ASP A 119 -7.34 -4.52 11.45
N THR A 120 -7.04 -3.23 11.43
CA THR A 120 -8.03 -2.15 11.23
C THR A 120 -8.77 -2.33 9.91
N LEU A 121 -8.07 -2.61 8.81
CA LEU A 121 -8.73 -2.88 7.53
C LEU A 121 -9.72 -4.05 7.60
N ARG A 122 -9.41 -5.11 8.35
CA ARG A 122 -10.35 -6.23 8.55
C ARG A 122 -11.57 -5.82 9.37
N GLU A 123 -11.36 -5.02 10.41
CA GLU A 123 -12.43 -4.51 11.26
C GLU A 123 -13.39 -3.61 10.46
N GLU A 124 -12.86 -2.82 9.52
CA GLU A 124 -13.61 -2.01 8.55
C GLU A 124 -14.22 -2.82 7.40
N GLY A 125 -14.11 -4.15 7.44
CA GLY A 125 -14.81 -5.06 6.51
C GLY A 125 -14.05 -5.42 5.23
N TYR A 126 -12.80 -4.96 5.06
CA TYR A 126 -12.02 -5.34 3.89
C TYR A 126 -11.64 -6.83 3.92
N LYS A 127 -11.72 -7.48 2.76
CA LYS A 127 -11.12 -8.81 2.59
C LYS A 127 -9.63 -8.69 2.31
N ILE A 128 -8.83 -9.28 3.20
CA ILE A 128 -7.36 -9.29 3.08
C ILE A 128 -6.88 -10.56 2.40
N LYS A 129 -6.19 -10.41 1.27
CA LYS A 129 -5.36 -11.44 0.65
C LYS A 129 -3.89 -11.17 0.97
N ARG A 130 -3.10 -12.24 1.16
CA ARG A 130 -1.65 -12.15 1.40
C ARG A 130 -0.89 -12.93 0.34
N ALA A 131 0.23 -12.38 -0.10
CA ALA A 131 1.25 -13.12 -0.84
C ALA A 131 2.63 -12.91 -0.22
N THR A 132 3.43 -13.97 -0.22
CA THR A 132 4.80 -13.94 0.26
C THR A 132 5.74 -13.90 -0.95
N ASP A 133 6.68 -12.97 -0.94
CA ASP A 133 7.79 -12.96 -1.91
C ASP A 133 9.03 -13.58 -1.28
N SER A 134 9.38 -14.77 -1.74
CA SER A 134 10.57 -15.50 -1.30
C SER A 134 11.82 -15.18 -2.14
N SER A 135 11.73 -14.26 -3.10
CA SER A 135 12.83 -13.95 -4.02
C SER A 135 13.98 -13.16 -3.36
N GLY A 136 13.73 -12.58 -2.18
CA GLY A 136 14.67 -11.70 -1.49
C GLY A 136 14.92 -10.39 -2.24
N ARG A 137 14.11 -10.08 -3.25
CA ARG A 137 14.17 -8.80 -3.95
C ARG A 137 13.55 -7.73 -3.05
N TYR A 138 14.24 -6.59 -2.94
CA TYR A 138 13.70 -5.35 -2.38
C TYR A 138 13.50 -5.31 -0.87
N ASP A 139 14.04 -6.27 -0.12
CA ASP A 139 13.85 -6.45 1.33
C ASP A 139 12.37 -6.65 1.75
N ILE A 140 11.44 -6.64 0.80
CA ILE A 140 10.02 -6.96 0.98
C ILE A 140 9.88 -8.47 1.05
N SER A 141 9.09 -8.91 2.01
CA SER A 141 8.85 -10.33 2.30
C SER A 141 7.39 -10.71 2.08
N ASP A 142 6.46 -9.79 2.32
CA ASP A 142 5.03 -10.04 2.17
C ASP A 142 4.33 -8.84 1.52
N TYR A 143 3.23 -9.14 0.84
CA TYR A 143 2.27 -8.20 0.30
C TYR A 143 0.89 -8.54 0.84
N TYR A 144 0.15 -7.51 1.22
CA TYR A 144 -1.23 -7.58 1.67
C TYR A 144 -2.08 -6.77 0.70
N LEU A 145 -3.16 -7.37 0.21
CA LEU A 145 -4.14 -6.69 -0.62
C LEU A 145 -5.49 -6.73 0.10
N ALA A 146 -5.98 -5.55 0.45
CA ALA A 146 -7.30 -5.33 0.99
C ALA A 146 -8.25 -4.94 -0.15
N ILE A 147 -9.43 -5.54 -0.16
CA ILE A 147 -10.48 -5.31 -1.15
C ILE A 147 -11.78 -4.99 -0.41
N LEU A 148 -12.35 -3.82 -0.67
CA LEU A 148 -13.68 -3.43 -0.23
C LEU A 148 -14.71 -4.18 -1.08
N GLU A 149 -15.60 -4.94 -0.44
CA GLU A 149 -16.68 -5.70 -1.11
C GLU A 149 -18.03 -5.02 -1.02
#